data_AF-A0A2H9QE20-F1
#
_entry.id   AF-A0A2H9QE20-F1
#
_cell.length_a   1.000
_cell.length_b   1.000
_cell.length_c   1.000
_cell.angle_alpha   90.00
_cell.angle_beta   90.00
_cell.angle_gamma   90.00
#
_symmetry.space_group_name_H-M   'P 1'
#
loop_
_entity.id
_entity.type
_entity.pdbx_description
1 polymer ?
#
loop_
_entity_poly.entity_id
_entity_poly.type
_entity_poly.pdbx_seq_one_letter_code
_entity_poly.pdbx_strand_id
1 'polypeptide(L)'
;MKEIILVKEKELKKAGIFLEEKDFTEKAFKYSLILASVSIICFFAFTKLTTAVLSGILVFALGIFIAIRIPLILKKKKAKKIEKYLPFALMAMSVELNINLSFEKILSNLSEDYGEFSFEIKKALKEIKAGATIQKALFNLSERTDSKILKRSISQITSIYEHGSEQKGEPIKQLAKELLSRQKTESKEFTSKMIMYSVVFIVLSAIIPAMFQAFISIGSTFMEMDFTSIQVLLIITVFFPLLNLAVLFLIKSKTPEFLKG
;
A
#
# COMPACT_ATOMS: atom_id res chain seq x y z
N MET A 1 -0.49 24.33 -14.14
CA MET A 1 -1.06 23.03 -14.55
C MET A 1 -0.01 22.09 -15.18
N LYS A 2 1.23 22.06 -14.63
CA LYS A 2 2.39 21.31 -15.19
C LYS A 2 2.95 20.24 -14.23
N GLU A 3 2.27 19.94 -13.13
CA GLU A 3 2.80 19.07 -12.05
C GLU A 3 2.20 17.66 -11.98
N ILE A 4 1.30 17.26 -12.88
CA ILE A 4 0.46 16.08 -12.62
C ILE A 4 1.01 14.75 -13.19
N ILE A 5 2.03 14.71 -14.05
CA ILE A 5 2.33 13.45 -14.79
C ILE A 5 3.77 12.92 -14.65
N LEU A 6 4.74 13.69 -14.17
CA LEU A 6 6.09 13.16 -13.95
C LEU A 6 6.25 12.64 -12.53
N VAL A 7 6.15 11.32 -12.36
CA VAL A 7 6.65 10.64 -11.18
C VAL A 7 8.16 10.87 -11.14
N LYS A 8 8.58 11.91 -10.39
CA LYS A 8 9.99 12.30 -10.28
C LYS A 8 10.88 11.11 -9.85
N GLU A 9 12.14 11.13 -10.21
CA GLU A 9 13.11 10.07 -9.94
C GLU A 9 13.28 9.85 -8.43
N LYS A 10 13.23 10.95 -7.66
CA LYS A 10 13.21 10.95 -6.19
C LYS A 10 12.01 10.16 -5.64
N GLU A 11 10.90 10.23 -6.35
CA GLU A 11 9.66 9.54 -6.03
C GLU A 11 9.75 8.05 -6.41
N LEU A 12 10.37 7.66 -7.53
CA LEU A 12 10.63 6.25 -7.88
C LEU A 12 11.63 5.56 -6.93
N LYS A 13 12.71 6.26 -6.55
CA LYS A 13 13.72 5.73 -5.60
C LYS A 13 13.13 5.45 -4.23
N LYS A 14 12.24 6.31 -3.74
CA LYS A 14 11.46 6.07 -2.49
C LYS A 14 10.54 4.85 -2.60
N ALA A 15 10.11 4.46 -3.80
CA ALA A 15 9.30 3.26 -4.05
C ALA A 15 10.14 1.97 -4.08
N GLY A 16 11.47 2.07 -4.01
CA GLY A 16 12.38 0.93 -4.22
C GLY A 16 12.53 0.53 -5.70
N ILE A 17 12.10 1.39 -6.63
CA ILE A 17 12.25 1.17 -8.07
C ILE A 17 13.49 1.95 -8.53
N PHE A 18 14.54 1.23 -8.94
CA PHE A 18 15.78 1.78 -9.48
C PHE A 18 15.73 1.91 -11.01
N LEU A 19 14.62 2.43 -11.54
CA LEU A 19 14.48 2.71 -12.97
C LEU A 19 14.52 4.22 -13.18
N GLU A 20 15.20 4.65 -14.24
CA GLU A 20 15.14 6.04 -14.69
C GLU A 20 13.71 6.41 -15.09
N GLU A 21 13.36 7.71 -14.96
CA GLU A 21 12.00 8.21 -15.24
C GLU A 21 11.51 7.82 -16.65
N LYS A 22 12.44 7.78 -17.61
CA LYS A 22 12.17 7.44 -19.02
C LYS A 22 11.90 5.95 -19.22
N ASP A 23 12.70 5.08 -18.61
CA ASP A 23 12.53 3.62 -18.71
C ASP A 23 11.23 3.13 -18.06
N PHE A 24 10.81 3.77 -16.96
CA PHE A 24 9.55 3.43 -16.29
C PHE A 24 8.34 3.84 -17.13
N THR A 25 8.35 5.04 -17.71
CA THR A 25 7.27 5.52 -18.56
C THR A 25 7.18 4.75 -19.88
N GLU A 26 8.32 4.37 -20.46
CA GLU A 26 8.35 3.54 -21.67
C GLU A 26 7.82 2.13 -21.43
N LYS A 27 8.23 1.47 -20.33
CA LYS A 27 7.69 0.15 -19.96
C LYS A 27 6.20 0.23 -19.64
N ALA A 28 5.77 1.23 -18.89
CA ALA A 28 4.35 1.45 -18.58
C ALA A 28 3.51 1.60 -19.85
N PHE A 29 3.99 2.39 -20.82
CA PHE A 29 3.34 2.60 -22.10
C PHE A 29 3.28 1.32 -22.95
N LYS A 30 4.39 0.57 -23.03
CA LYS A 30 4.44 -0.72 -23.74
C LYS A 30 3.45 -1.73 -23.16
N TYR A 31 3.40 -1.87 -21.84
CA TYR A 31 2.45 -2.79 -21.20
C TYR A 31 1.00 -2.34 -21.38
N SER A 32 0.68 -1.05 -21.28
CA SER A 32 -0.68 -0.55 -21.53
C SER A 32 -1.11 -0.73 -22.98
N LEU A 33 -0.19 -0.60 -23.93
CA LEU A 33 -0.46 -0.82 -25.36
C LEU A 33 -0.76 -2.29 -25.64
N ILE A 34 0.04 -3.22 -25.09
CA ILE A 34 -0.19 -4.66 -25.23
C ILE A 34 -1.55 -5.04 -24.63
N LEU A 35 -1.87 -4.55 -23.43
CA LEU A 35 -3.14 -4.84 -22.77
C LEU A 35 -4.36 -4.32 -23.56
N ALA A 36 -4.25 -3.11 -24.13
CA ALA A 36 -5.28 -2.54 -24.97
C ALA A 36 -5.48 -3.34 -26.26
N SER A 37 -4.38 -3.78 -26.89
CA SER A 37 -4.41 -4.62 -28.10
C SER A 37 -5.11 -5.94 -27.84
N VAL A 38 -4.77 -6.62 -26.73
CA VAL A 38 -5.42 -7.87 -26.31
C VAL A 38 -6.91 -7.65 -26.01
N SER A 39 -7.27 -6.56 -25.34
CA SER A 39 -8.67 -6.22 -25.07
C SER A 39 -9.48 -6.02 -26.35
N ILE A 40 -8.93 -5.32 -27.35
CA ILE A 40 -9.61 -5.09 -28.63
C ILE A 40 -9.85 -6.43 -29.34
N ILE A 41 -8.84 -7.30 -29.41
CA ILE A 41 -8.94 -8.61 -30.05
C ILE A 41 -9.98 -9.49 -29.35
N CYS A 42 -9.97 -9.54 -28.01
CA CYS A 42 -10.96 -10.29 -27.24
C CYS A 42 -12.37 -9.75 -27.45
N PHE A 43 -12.59 -8.43 -27.37
CA PHE A 43 -13.94 -7.86 -27.53
C PHE A 43 -14.46 -7.92 -28.96
N PHE A 44 -13.57 -7.87 -29.96
CA PHE A 44 -13.94 -8.02 -31.36
C PHE A 44 -14.53 -9.41 -31.67
N ALA A 45 -14.09 -10.46 -30.95
CA ALA A 45 -14.62 -11.82 -31.13
C ALA A 45 -16.10 -11.97 -30.70
N PHE A 46 -16.61 -11.08 -29.83
CA PHE A 46 -17.95 -11.19 -29.25
C PHE A 46 -18.89 -10.04 -29.62
N THR A 47 -18.38 -8.91 -30.15
CA THR A 47 -19.16 -7.68 -30.33
C THR A 47 -18.80 -6.93 -31.62
N LYS A 48 -19.53 -5.85 -31.93
CA LYS A 48 -19.27 -5.00 -33.10
C LYS A 48 -17.92 -4.28 -32.98
N LEU A 49 -17.31 -3.92 -34.12
CA LEU A 49 -16.01 -3.23 -34.16
C LEU A 49 -16.00 -1.93 -33.34
N THR A 50 -17.10 -1.18 -33.32
CA THR A 50 -17.23 0.08 -32.58
C THR A 50 -17.11 -0.11 -31.06
N THR A 51 -17.72 -1.16 -30.50
CA THR A 51 -17.64 -1.46 -29.06
C THR A 51 -16.27 -2.00 -28.68
N ALA A 52 -15.60 -2.75 -29.57
CA ALA A 52 -14.25 -3.25 -29.37
C ALA A 52 -13.20 -2.12 -29.34
N VAL A 53 -13.33 -1.11 -30.21
CA VAL A 53 -12.42 0.05 -30.21
C VAL A 53 -12.61 0.90 -28.95
N LEU A 54 -13.88 1.13 -28.52
CA LEU A 54 -14.16 1.85 -27.28
C LEU A 54 -13.55 1.16 -26.06
N SER A 55 -13.66 -0.17 -25.96
CA SER A 55 -13.10 -0.93 -24.83
C SER A 55 -11.57 -0.86 -24.82
N GLY A 56 -10.92 -0.90 -25.99
CA GLY A 56 -9.47 -0.72 -26.13
C GLY A 56 -8.97 0.62 -25.62
N ILE A 57 -9.64 1.72 -25.99
CA ILE A 57 -9.30 3.08 -25.53
C ILE A 57 -9.45 3.16 -24.00
N LEU A 58 -10.52 2.57 -23.45
CA LEU A 58 -10.81 2.60 -22.03
C LEU A 58 -9.79 1.78 -21.22
N VAL A 59 -9.40 0.59 -21.71
CA VAL A 59 -8.36 -0.25 -21.11
C VAL A 59 -6.98 0.43 -21.20
N PHE A 60 -6.68 1.11 -22.30
CA PHE A 60 -5.44 1.88 -22.43
C PHE A 60 -5.36 3.03 -21.40
N ALA A 61 -6.44 3.81 -21.29
CA ALA A 61 -6.53 4.91 -20.32
C ALA A 61 -6.40 4.39 -18.88
N LEU A 62 -7.07 3.29 -18.55
CA LEU A 62 -6.95 2.63 -17.25
C LEU A 62 -5.54 2.08 -17.00
N GLY A 63 -4.90 1.49 -18.01
CA GLY A 63 -3.55 0.94 -17.93
C GLY A 63 -2.52 2.02 -17.56
N ILE A 64 -2.56 3.17 -18.23
CA ILE A 64 -1.71 4.32 -17.90
C ILE A 64 -2.01 4.85 -16.50
N PHE A 65 -3.30 4.99 -16.16
CA PHE A 65 -3.70 5.48 -14.84
C PHE A 65 -3.17 4.57 -13.72
N ILE A 66 -3.29 3.25 -13.87
CA ILE A 66 -2.77 2.26 -12.93
C ILE A 66 -1.24 2.35 -12.85
N ALA A 67 -0.55 2.40 -13.98
CA ALA A 67 0.91 2.44 -14.03
C ALA A 67 1.48 3.65 -13.27
N ILE A 68 0.86 4.82 -13.39
CA ILE A 68 1.26 6.03 -12.65
C ILE A 68 0.98 5.89 -11.14
N ARG A 69 -0.08 5.17 -10.75
CA ARG A 69 -0.48 4.99 -9.34
C ARG A 69 0.33 3.93 -8.60
N ILE A 70 0.84 2.90 -9.29
CA ILE A 70 1.66 1.83 -8.70
C ILE A 70 2.83 2.36 -7.84
N PRO A 71 3.71 3.25 -8.32
CA PRO A 71 4.85 3.70 -7.52
C PRO A 71 4.43 4.45 -6.24
N LEU A 72 3.32 5.20 -6.30
CA LEU A 72 2.75 5.89 -5.13
C LEU A 72 2.24 4.87 -4.09
N ILE A 73 1.63 3.78 -4.54
CA ILE A 73 1.15 2.70 -3.66
C ILE A 73 2.34 1.97 -3.02
N LEU A 74 3.38 1.67 -3.79
CA LEU A 74 4.59 0.98 -3.32
C LEU A 74 5.34 1.81 -2.28
N LYS A 75 5.49 3.13 -2.49
CA LYS A 75 6.05 4.06 -1.49
C LYS A 75 5.30 4.02 -0.17
N LYS A 76 3.98 4.16 -0.22
CA LYS A 76 3.13 4.14 0.97
C LYS A 76 3.19 2.79 1.68
N LYS A 77 3.29 1.69 0.93
CA LYS A 77 3.45 0.35 1.49
C LYS A 77 4.80 0.22 2.20
N LYS A 78 5.90 0.65 1.59
CA LYS A 78 7.22 0.65 2.25
C LYS A 78 7.22 1.50 3.53
N ALA A 79 6.62 2.70 3.49
CA ALA A 79 6.47 3.55 4.66
C ALA A 79 5.70 2.86 5.79
N LYS A 80 4.57 2.20 5.48
CA LYS A 80 3.78 1.44 6.45
C LYS A 80 4.51 0.24 7.05
N LYS A 81 5.32 -0.48 6.25
CA LYS A 81 6.19 -1.55 6.77
C LYS A 81 7.21 -1.04 7.78
N ILE A 82 7.78 0.15 7.56
CA ILE A 82 8.69 0.77 8.52
C ILE A 82 7.91 1.19 9.77
N GLU A 83 6.77 1.86 9.61
CA GLU A 83 5.91 2.30 10.72
C GLU A 83 5.37 1.13 11.56
N LYS A 84 5.24 -0.09 10.99
CA LYS A 84 4.86 -1.30 11.73
C LYS A 84 5.85 -1.59 12.87
N TYR A 85 7.15 -1.59 12.58
CA TYR A 85 8.19 -1.97 13.55
C TYR A 85 8.77 -0.78 14.33
N LEU A 86 8.56 0.44 13.85
CA LEU A 86 9.11 1.66 14.44
C LEU A 86 8.85 1.81 15.95
N PRO A 87 7.65 1.54 16.52
CA PRO A 87 7.43 1.73 17.96
C PRO A 87 8.27 0.76 18.81
N PHE A 88 8.47 -0.47 18.32
CA PHE A 88 9.30 -1.46 19.01
C PHE A 88 10.78 -1.09 18.95
N ALA A 89 11.25 -0.59 17.81
CA ALA A 89 12.60 -0.09 17.65
C ALA A 89 12.87 1.10 18.58
N LEU A 90 11.94 2.05 18.66
CA LEU A 90 12.04 3.18 19.58
C LEU A 90 12.01 2.73 21.05
N MET A 91 11.20 1.73 21.40
CA MET A 91 11.20 1.17 22.75
C MET A 91 12.59 0.59 23.10
N ALA A 92 13.18 -0.22 22.24
CA ALA A 92 14.51 -0.77 22.45
C ALA A 92 15.57 0.33 22.56
N MET A 93 15.53 1.32 21.65
CA MET A 93 16.39 2.49 21.71
C MET A 93 16.28 3.23 23.04
N SER A 94 15.06 3.40 23.58
CA SER A 94 14.87 4.07 24.87
C SER A 94 15.54 3.32 26.03
N VAL A 95 15.50 1.99 26.02
CA VAL A 95 16.16 1.15 27.03
C VAL A 95 17.68 1.27 26.90
N GLU A 96 18.20 1.17 25.68
CA GLU A 96 19.64 1.25 25.42
C GLU A 96 20.23 2.64 25.73
N LEU A 97 19.46 3.72 25.47
CA LEU A 97 19.83 5.08 25.85
C LEU A 97 19.90 5.25 27.37
N ASN A 98 18.99 4.62 28.13
CA ASN A 98 18.97 4.72 29.59
C ASN A 98 20.16 4.00 30.26
N ILE A 99 20.75 2.99 29.60
CA ILE A 99 21.99 2.35 30.05
C ILE A 99 23.25 3.01 29.46
N ASN A 100 23.12 4.20 28.86
CA ASN A 100 24.20 4.99 28.27
C ASN A 100 24.99 4.28 27.16
N LEU A 101 24.34 3.40 26.40
CA LEU A 101 24.97 2.77 25.25
C LEU A 101 25.31 3.82 24.18
N SER A 102 26.43 3.65 23.47
CA SER A 102 26.81 4.58 22.41
C SER A 102 25.79 4.56 21.26
N PHE A 103 25.51 5.73 20.69
CA PHE A 103 24.50 5.88 19.63
C PHE A 103 24.78 4.98 18.41
N GLU A 104 26.03 4.79 18.06
CA GLU A 104 26.45 3.90 16.97
C GLU A 104 26.12 2.44 17.27
N LYS A 105 26.32 2.00 18.52
CA LYS A 105 26.00 0.65 18.96
C LYS A 105 24.49 0.43 19.01
N ILE A 106 23.74 1.43 19.48
CA ILE A 106 22.27 1.42 19.45
C ILE A 106 21.77 1.25 18.02
N LEU A 107 22.24 2.10 17.10
CA LEU A 107 21.87 1.99 15.69
C LEU A 107 22.27 0.62 15.11
N SER A 108 23.41 0.06 15.51
CA SER A 108 23.81 -1.30 15.13
C SER A 108 22.82 -2.36 15.61
N ASN A 109 22.34 -2.28 16.86
CA ASN A 109 21.36 -3.21 17.41
C ASN A 109 20.01 -3.09 16.71
N LEU A 110 19.54 -1.86 16.45
CA LEU A 110 18.33 -1.59 15.68
C LEU A 110 18.42 -2.05 14.22
N SER A 111 19.63 -2.32 13.73
CA SER A 111 19.83 -2.80 12.38
C SER A 111 19.48 -4.28 12.20
N GLU A 112 19.25 -5.06 13.27
CA GLU A 112 19.05 -6.51 13.12
C GLU A 112 17.59 -6.97 13.03
N ASP A 113 16.69 -6.53 13.92
CA ASP A 113 15.36 -7.19 14.09
C ASP A 113 14.13 -6.26 14.09
N TYR A 114 14.00 -5.42 13.05
CA TYR A 114 12.87 -4.49 12.87
C TYR A 114 12.40 -4.39 11.41
N GLY A 115 12.53 -5.47 10.64
CA GLY A 115 12.04 -5.55 9.25
C GLY A 115 12.59 -4.45 8.34
N GLU A 116 11.73 -3.78 7.57
CA GLU A 116 12.13 -2.68 6.66
C GLU A 116 12.84 -1.52 7.35
N PHE A 117 12.56 -1.28 8.64
CA PHE A 117 13.24 -0.24 9.41
C PHE A 117 14.73 -0.57 9.58
N SER A 118 15.03 -1.82 9.96
CA SER A 118 16.40 -2.33 10.08
C SER A 118 17.21 -2.19 8.79
N PHE A 119 16.61 -2.46 7.62
CA PHE A 119 17.29 -2.27 6.34
C PHE A 119 17.67 -0.81 6.07
N GLU A 120 16.81 0.15 6.42
CA GLU A 120 17.13 1.57 6.27
C GLU A 120 18.15 2.06 7.30
N ILE A 121 18.16 1.48 8.50
CA ILE A 121 19.20 1.70 9.52
C ILE A 121 20.55 1.13 9.07
N LYS A 122 20.60 -0.07 8.48
CA LYS A 122 21.85 -0.64 7.90
C LYS A 122 22.46 0.30 6.85
N LYS A 123 21.64 0.98 6.05
CA LYS A 123 22.13 2.00 5.10
C LYS A 123 22.68 3.24 5.81
N ALA A 124 21.99 3.74 6.83
CA ALA A 124 22.48 4.86 7.63
C ALA A 124 23.81 4.52 8.31
N LEU A 125 23.97 3.32 8.86
CA LEU A 125 25.23 2.84 9.44
C LEU A 125 26.36 2.77 8.40
N LYS A 126 26.07 2.38 7.16
CA LYS A 126 27.07 2.40 6.07
C LYS A 126 27.51 3.83 5.76
N GLU A 127 26.61 4.80 5.76
CA GLU A 127 26.94 6.21 5.59
C GLU A 127 27.83 6.72 6.72
N ILE A 128 27.52 6.34 7.98
CA ILE A 128 28.33 6.70 9.15
C ILE A 128 29.75 6.09 9.03
N LYS A 129 29.85 4.80 8.68
CA LYS A 129 31.14 4.13 8.44
C LYS A 129 31.93 4.73 7.29
N ALA A 130 31.26 5.36 6.32
CA ALA A 130 31.88 6.09 5.22
C ALA A 130 32.27 7.54 5.58
N GLY A 131 32.10 7.95 6.84
CA GLY A 131 32.52 9.26 7.35
C GLY A 131 31.39 10.30 7.45
N ALA A 132 30.13 9.95 7.19
CA ALA A 132 29.02 10.88 7.41
C ALA A 132 28.73 11.05 8.92
N THR A 133 28.30 12.25 9.32
CA THR A 133 27.83 12.46 10.70
C THR A 133 26.54 11.69 10.97
N ILE A 134 26.29 11.31 12.23
CA ILE A 134 25.07 10.61 12.64
C ILE A 134 23.83 11.41 12.23
N GLN A 135 23.83 12.73 12.45
CA GLN A 135 22.72 13.61 12.06
C GLN A 135 22.45 13.56 10.56
N LYS A 136 23.52 13.58 9.73
CA LYS A 136 23.38 13.53 8.28
C LYS A 136 22.83 12.18 7.82
N ALA A 137 23.32 11.08 8.39
CA ALA A 137 22.87 9.73 8.05
C ALA A 137 21.40 9.49 8.44
N LEU A 138 20.99 9.97 9.62
CA LEU A 138 19.60 9.92 10.07
C LEU A 138 18.69 10.82 9.22
N PHE A 139 19.14 12.02 8.87
CA PHE A 139 18.41 12.89 7.94
C PHE A 139 18.21 12.21 6.57
N ASN A 140 19.27 11.62 6.01
CA ASN A 140 19.21 10.90 4.74
C ASN A 140 18.24 9.69 4.84
N LEU A 141 18.25 8.95 5.96
CA LEU A 141 17.27 7.89 6.22
C LEU A 141 15.84 8.40 6.17
N SER A 142 15.58 9.54 6.81
CA SER A 142 14.26 10.16 6.83
C SER A 142 13.82 10.61 5.43
N GLU A 143 14.75 11.06 4.58
CA GLU A 143 14.47 11.52 3.21
C GLU A 143 14.26 10.37 2.21
N ARG A 144 14.86 9.21 2.44
CA ARG A 144 14.65 7.99 1.64
C ARG A 144 13.27 7.37 1.84
N THR A 145 12.57 7.73 2.90
CA THR A 145 11.28 7.14 3.28
C THR A 145 10.16 8.17 3.23
N ASP A 146 9.00 7.77 2.70
CA ASP A 146 7.82 8.65 2.62
C ASP A 146 6.92 8.58 3.88
N SER A 147 7.51 8.34 5.04
CA SER A 147 6.80 8.22 6.32
C SER A 147 6.94 9.51 7.12
N LYS A 148 5.82 10.19 7.36
CA LYS A 148 5.78 11.38 8.24
C LYS A 148 6.09 11.02 9.70
N ILE A 149 5.63 9.84 10.13
CA ILE A 149 5.86 9.35 11.49
C ILE A 149 7.36 9.13 11.70
N LEU A 150 8.01 8.41 10.77
CA LEU A 150 9.45 8.19 10.81
C LEU A 150 10.22 9.51 10.81
N LYS A 151 9.88 10.46 9.94
CA LYS A 151 10.53 11.78 9.91
C LYS A 151 10.46 12.47 11.28
N ARG A 152 9.27 12.49 11.92
CA ARG A 152 9.09 13.02 13.28
C ARG A 152 9.94 12.26 14.31
N SER A 153 9.95 10.94 14.25
CA SER A 153 10.76 10.11 15.16
C SER A 153 12.26 10.38 15.01
N ILE A 154 12.75 10.48 13.77
CA ILE A 154 14.14 10.80 13.48
C ILE A 154 14.51 12.19 13.99
N SER A 155 13.66 13.21 13.79
CA SER A 155 13.90 14.55 14.33
C SER A 155 14.04 14.53 15.86
N GLN A 156 13.21 13.76 16.57
CA GLN A 156 13.34 13.60 18.03
C GLN A 156 14.63 12.88 18.42
N ILE A 157 14.99 11.80 17.70
CA ILE A 157 16.25 11.08 17.92
C ILE A 157 17.46 12.02 17.75
N THR A 158 17.49 12.79 16.68
CA THR A 158 18.58 13.75 16.40
C THR A 158 18.66 14.83 17.48
N SER A 159 17.52 15.35 17.93
CA SER A 159 17.47 16.36 18.99
C SER A 159 18.08 15.84 20.31
N ILE A 160 17.80 14.58 20.67
CA ILE A 160 18.35 13.93 21.87
C ILE A 160 19.84 13.67 21.73
N TYR A 161 20.30 13.31 20.53
CA TYR A 161 21.72 13.15 20.25
C TYR A 161 22.50 14.47 20.42
N GLU A 162 21.93 15.58 19.95
CA GLU A 162 22.58 16.90 19.99
C GLU A 162 22.56 17.55 21.38
N HIS A 163 21.42 17.53 22.06
CA HIS A 163 21.20 18.34 23.27
C HIS A 163 21.34 17.55 24.57
N GLY A 164 21.40 16.21 24.50
CA GLY A 164 21.63 15.31 25.63
C GLY A 164 20.84 15.65 26.89
N SER A 165 19.62 15.13 27.05
CA SER A 165 18.92 15.24 28.33
C SER A 165 19.55 14.32 29.40
N GLU A 166 19.38 14.64 30.68
CA GLU A 166 19.71 13.73 31.79
C GLU A 166 18.92 12.40 31.71
N GLN A 167 17.81 12.39 30.97
CA GLN A 167 16.94 11.24 30.73
C GLN A 167 16.76 11.03 29.21
N LYS A 168 17.81 10.59 28.52
CA LYS A 168 17.83 10.47 27.05
C LYS A 168 16.76 9.51 26.49
N GLY A 169 16.37 8.49 27.27
CA GLY A 169 15.40 7.48 26.81
C GLY A 169 13.92 7.86 26.99
N GLU A 170 13.55 8.69 27.96
CA GLU A 170 12.13 8.90 28.30
C GLU A 170 11.32 9.58 27.17
N PRO A 171 11.83 10.62 26.46
CA PRO A 171 11.11 11.20 25.33
C PRO A 171 10.87 10.19 24.20
N ILE A 172 11.85 9.33 23.91
CA ILE A 172 11.74 8.26 22.91
C ILE A 172 10.71 7.21 23.34
N LYS A 173 10.72 6.85 24.63
CA LYS A 173 9.75 5.90 25.20
C LYS A 173 8.32 6.43 25.14
N GLN A 174 8.12 7.73 25.41
CA GLN A 174 6.82 8.37 25.29
C GLN A 174 6.33 8.36 23.84
N LEU A 175 7.20 8.68 22.88
CA LEU A 175 6.88 8.57 21.45
C LEU A 175 6.52 7.13 21.07
N ALA A 176 7.29 6.14 21.52
CA ALA A 176 7.00 4.72 21.26
C ALA A 176 5.60 4.33 21.78
N LYS A 177 5.24 4.75 23.00
CA LYS A 177 3.91 4.53 23.59
C LYS A 177 2.80 5.24 22.81
N GLU A 178 3.03 6.47 22.34
CA GLU A 178 2.10 7.21 21.47
C GLU A 178 1.80 6.41 20.20
N LEU A 179 2.85 5.89 19.54
CA LEU A 179 2.69 5.11 18.32
C LEU A 179 2.02 3.75 18.55
N LEU A 180 2.32 3.05 19.65
CA LEU A 180 1.63 1.81 20.03
C LEU A 180 0.15 2.06 20.32
N SER A 181 -0.17 3.15 21.04
CA SER A 181 -1.56 3.55 21.31
C SER A 181 -2.30 3.82 19.99
N ARG A 182 -1.65 4.52 19.05
CA ARG A 182 -2.19 4.76 17.72
C ARG A 182 -2.43 3.46 16.94
N GLN A 183 -1.47 2.55 16.90
CA GLN A 183 -1.65 1.23 16.24
C GLN A 183 -2.81 0.46 16.86
N LYS A 184 -2.98 0.51 18.20
CA LYS A 184 -4.10 -0.12 18.90
C LYS A 184 -5.44 0.50 18.50
N THR A 185 -5.53 1.82 18.39
CA THR A 185 -6.74 2.51 17.93
C THR A 185 -7.06 2.17 16.47
N GLU A 186 -6.06 2.20 15.58
CA GLU A 186 -6.21 1.81 14.17
C GLU A 186 -6.66 0.35 14.04
N SER A 187 -6.17 -0.54 14.90
CA SER A 187 -6.62 -1.93 14.96
C SER A 187 -8.10 -2.03 15.34
N LYS A 188 -8.54 -1.29 16.37
CA LYS A 188 -9.94 -1.31 16.81
C LYS A 188 -10.87 -0.77 15.72
N GLU A 189 -10.50 0.34 15.10
CA GLU A 189 -11.27 0.90 13.98
C GLU A 189 -11.35 -0.08 12.80
N PHE A 190 -10.26 -0.77 12.49
CA PHE A 190 -10.25 -1.77 11.44
C PHE A 190 -11.20 -2.93 11.75
N THR A 191 -11.21 -3.43 12.98
CA THR A 191 -12.16 -4.46 13.42
C THR A 191 -13.61 -4.01 13.23
N SER A 192 -13.94 -2.76 13.59
CA SER A 192 -15.29 -2.21 13.34
C SER A 192 -15.64 -2.13 11.85
N LYS A 193 -14.69 -1.70 11.01
CA LYS A 193 -14.86 -1.65 9.55
C LYS A 193 -15.00 -3.05 8.93
N MET A 194 -14.29 -4.04 9.47
CA MET A 194 -14.40 -5.44 9.04
C MET A 194 -15.81 -5.99 9.23
N ILE A 195 -16.50 -5.66 10.32
CA ILE A 195 -17.90 -6.05 10.53
C ILE A 195 -18.78 -5.51 9.40
N MET A 196 -18.63 -4.24 9.04
CA MET A 196 -19.37 -3.65 7.92
C MET A 196 -19.06 -4.35 6.60
N TYR A 197 -17.80 -4.66 6.33
CA TYR A 197 -17.41 -5.41 5.14
C TYR A 197 -18.00 -6.83 5.10
N SER A 198 -18.09 -7.51 6.25
CA SER A 198 -18.74 -8.83 6.34
C SER A 198 -20.22 -8.77 6.00
N VAL A 199 -20.95 -7.76 6.48
CA VAL A 199 -22.37 -7.58 6.13
C VAL A 199 -22.55 -7.36 4.63
N VAL A 200 -21.75 -6.46 4.04
CA VAL A 200 -21.78 -6.22 2.59
C VAL A 200 -21.45 -7.50 1.81
N PHE A 201 -20.46 -8.27 2.26
CA PHE A 201 -20.10 -9.53 1.63
C PHE A 201 -21.26 -10.55 1.68
N ILE A 202 -21.97 -10.68 2.80
CA ILE A 202 -23.15 -11.56 2.91
C ILE A 202 -24.25 -11.12 1.94
N VAL A 203 -24.53 -9.81 1.86
CA VAL A 203 -25.55 -9.28 0.94
C VAL A 203 -25.19 -9.59 -0.51
N LEU A 204 -23.96 -9.28 -0.93
CA LEU A 204 -23.49 -9.49 -2.29
C LEU A 204 -23.35 -10.98 -2.66
N SER A 205 -22.96 -11.83 -1.70
CA SER A 205 -22.68 -13.24 -1.95
C SER A 205 -23.89 -14.15 -1.84
N ALA A 206 -24.89 -13.80 -1.04
CA ALA A 206 -26.05 -14.66 -0.80
C ALA A 206 -27.36 -14.00 -1.23
N ILE A 207 -27.63 -12.78 -0.77
CA ILE A 207 -28.92 -12.13 -0.96
C ILE A 207 -29.12 -11.71 -2.42
N ILE A 208 -28.15 -11.02 -3.03
CA ILE A 208 -28.28 -10.54 -4.42
C ILE A 208 -28.40 -11.71 -5.40
N PRO A 209 -27.57 -12.77 -5.36
CA PRO A 209 -27.73 -13.91 -6.26
C PRO A 209 -29.09 -14.61 -6.09
N ALA A 210 -29.57 -14.75 -4.85
CA ALA A 210 -30.89 -15.35 -4.59
C ALA A 210 -32.03 -14.46 -5.12
N MET A 211 -31.96 -13.14 -4.93
CA MET A 211 -32.94 -12.21 -5.48
C MET A 211 -32.90 -12.19 -7.01
N PHE A 212 -31.71 -12.25 -7.61
CA PHE A 212 -31.54 -12.36 -9.06
C PHE A 212 -32.19 -13.65 -9.58
N GLN A 213 -31.97 -14.78 -8.90
CA GLN A 213 -32.58 -16.06 -9.27
C GLN A 213 -34.12 -16.01 -9.19
N ALA A 214 -34.66 -15.44 -8.12
CA ALA A 214 -36.11 -15.28 -7.97
C ALA A 214 -36.70 -14.35 -9.05
N PHE A 215 -36.00 -13.27 -9.39
CA PHE A 215 -36.38 -12.36 -10.46
C PHE A 215 -36.41 -13.06 -11.83
N ILE A 216 -35.41 -13.88 -12.16
CA ILE A 216 -35.39 -14.64 -13.42
C ILE A 216 -36.51 -15.68 -13.45
N SER A 217 -36.85 -16.30 -12.32
CA SER A 217 -37.86 -17.35 -12.28
C SER A 217 -39.30 -16.84 -12.41
N ILE A 218 -39.59 -15.63 -11.93
CA ILE A 218 -40.96 -15.10 -11.83
C ILE A 218 -41.09 -13.74 -12.51
N GLY A 219 -40.11 -12.85 -12.29
CA GLY A 219 -40.13 -11.46 -12.76
C GLY A 219 -39.89 -11.28 -14.25
N SER A 220 -39.11 -12.17 -14.89
CA SER A 220 -38.84 -12.13 -16.33
C SER A 220 -40.13 -12.19 -17.17
N THR A 221 -41.11 -12.96 -16.70
CA THR A 221 -42.45 -13.10 -17.31
C THR A 221 -43.24 -11.78 -17.31
N PHE A 222 -43.05 -10.92 -16.30
CA PHE A 222 -43.77 -9.65 -16.19
C PHE A 222 -43.10 -8.49 -16.93
N MET A 223 -41.78 -8.56 -17.12
CA MET A 223 -41.00 -7.49 -17.74
C MET A 223 -40.65 -7.73 -19.22
N GLU A 224 -41.14 -8.82 -19.81
CA GLU A 224 -40.81 -9.23 -21.19
C GLU A 224 -39.30 -9.21 -21.47
N MET A 225 -38.50 -9.51 -20.45
CA MET A 225 -37.04 -9.49 -20.54
C MET A 225 -36.53 -10.92 -20.76
N ASP A 226 -36.17 -11.22 -22.00
CA ASP A 226 -35.69 -12.54 -22.37
C ASP A 226 -34.20 -12.70 -22.02
N PHE A 227 -33.93 -13.51 -20.99
CA PHE A 227 -32.58 -14.00 -20.71
C PHE A 227 -32.40 -15.37 -21.34
N THR A 228 -31.36 -15.54 -22.15
CA THR A 228 -31.01 -16.88 -22.65
C THR A 228 -30.49 -17.74 -21.50
N SER A 229 -30.79 -19.04 -21.48
CA SER A 229 -30.31 -19.97 -20.42
C SER A 229 -28.80 -19.91 -20.21
N ILE A 230 -28.03 -19.70 -21.29
CA ILE A 230 -26.57 -19.54 -21.22
C ILE A 230 -26.15 -18.26 -20.48
N GLN A 231 -26.90 -17.17 -20.62
CA GLN A 231 -26.60 -15.90 -19.96
C GLN A 231 -26.82 -16.00 -18.45
N VAL A 232 -27.93 -16.61 -18.04
CA VAL A 232 -28.23 -16.85 -16.62
C VAL A 232 -27.15 -17.71 -15.97
N LEU A 233 -26.75 -18.80 -16.64
CA LEU A 233 -25.67 -19.67 -16.18
C LEU A 233 -24.34 -18.91 -16.03
N LEU A 234 -23.96 -18.11 -17.02
CA LEU A 234 -22.73 -17.31 -16.97
C LEU A 234 -22.76 -16.26 -15.85
N ILE A 235 -23.89 -15.60 -15.62
CA ILE A 235 -24.02 -14.60 -14.55
C ILE A 235 -23.85 -15.25 -13.18
N ILE A 236 -24.49 -16.39 -12.94
CA ILE A 236 -24.45 -17.08 -11.65
C ILE A 236 -23.09 -17.74 -11.41
N THR A 237 -22.54 -18.44 -12.40
CA THR A 237 -21.31 -19.21 -12.24
C THR A 237 -20.04 -18.37 -12.37
N VAL A 238 -20.06 -17.28 -13.15
CA VAL A 238 -18.86 -16.47 -13.40
C VAL A 238 -18.97 -15.09 -12.77
N PHE A 239 -20.03 -14.33 -13.05
CA PHE A 239 -20.10 -12.92 -12.66
C PHE A 239 -20.19 -12.74 -11.13
N PHE A 240 -21.10 -13.42 -10.43
CA PHE A 240 -21.23 -13.29 -8.98
C PHE A 240 -19.98 -13.76 -8.21
N PRO A 241 -19.37 -14.93 -8.52
CA PRO A 241 -18.11 -15.32 -7.90
C PRO A 241 -16.97 -14.33 -8.17
N LEU A 242 -16.90 -13.77 -9.38
CA LEU A 242 -15.92 -12.74 -9.72
C LEU A 242 -16.14 -11.45 -8.90
N LEU A 243 -17.40 -11.03 -8.74
CA LEU A 243 -17.78 -9.90 -7.89
C LEU A 243 -17.36 -10.13 -6.43
N ASN A 244 -17.62 -11.33 -5.90
CA ASN A 244 -17.22 -11.71 -4.54
C ASN A 244 -15.69 -11.70 -4.37
N LEU A 245 -14.95 -12.22 -5.35
CA LEU A 245 -13.48 -12.14 -5.36
C LEU A 245 -12.99 -10.69 -5.37
N ALA A 246 -13.64 -9.81 -6.14
CA ALA A 246 -13.29 -8.38 -6.17
C ALA A 246 -13.51 -7.72 -4.80
N VAL A 247 -14.60 -8.04 -4.10
CA VAL A 247 -14.87 -7.54 -2.74
C VAL A 247 -13.85 -8.07 -1.75
N LEU A 248 -13.53 -9.36 -1.77
CA LEU A 248 -12.49 -9.95 -0.91
C LEU A 248 -11.12 -9.32 -1.14
N PHE A 249 -10.79 -9.04 -2.40
CA PHE A 249 -9.55 -8.34 -2.75
C PHE A 249 -9.53 -6.91 -2.21
N LEU A 250 -10.66 -6.19 -2.27
CA LEU A 250 -10.81 -4.86 -1.69
C LEU A 250 -10.57 -4.91 -0.17
N ILE A 251 -11.19 -5.85 0.55
CA ILE A 251 -11.01 -6.03 1.99
C ILE A 251 -9.53 -6.28 2.32
N LYS A 252 -8.88 -7.22 1.63
CA LYS A 252 -7.44 -7.53 1.80
C LYS A 252 -6.54 -6.33 1.54
N SER A 253 -6.91 -5.46 0.59
CA SER A 253 -6.16 -4.24 0.28
C SER A 253 -6.22 -3.19 1.40
N LYS A 254 -7.32 -3.18 2.17
CA LYS A 254 -7.55 -2.22 3.27
C LYS A 254 -7.00 -2.69 4.62
N THR A 255 -6.65 -3.97 4.75
CA THR A 255 -6.07 -4.53 5.98
C THR A 255 -4.75 -3.83 6.37
N PRO A 256 -4.64 -3.30 7.61
CA PRO A 256 -3.43 -2.68 8.14
C PRO A 256 -2.24 -3.63 8.09
N GLU A 257 -1.05 -3.08 7.87
CA GLU A 257 0.17 -3.88 7.66
C GLU A 257 0.69 -4.50 8.95
N PHE A 258 0.46 -3.87 10.10
CA PHE A 258 0.82 -4.43 11.40
C PHE A 258 -0.05 -5.63 11.82
N LEU A 259 -1.23 -5.81 11.21
CA LEU A 259 -2.09 -6.99 11.41
C LEU A 259 -1.80 -8.11 10.41
N LYS A 260 -1.03 -7.83 9.36
CA LYS A 260 -0.55 -8.85 8.43
C LYS A 260 0.64 -9.54 9.10
N GLY A 261 0.43 -10.79 9.51
CA GLY A 261 1.49 -11.70 9.95
C GLY A 261 2.64 -11.69 8.96
#